data_AF-A0A2V9KBR8-F1
#
_entry.id   AF-A0A2V9KBR8-F1
#
_cell.length_a   1.000
_cell.length_b   1.000
_cell.length_c   1.000
_cell.angle_alpha   90.00
_cell.angle_beta   90.00
_cell.angle_gamma   90.00
#
_symmetry.space_group_name_H-M   'P 1'
#
loop_
_entity.id
_entity.type
_entity.pdbx_description
1 polymer ?
#
loop_
_entity_poly.entity_id
_entity_poly.type
_entity_poly.pdbx_seq_one_letter_code
_entity_poly.pdbx_strand_id
1 'polypeptide(L)'
;MNLFEIARIYAVLGLFLSVWGGEVRSAGPTAASANFYVAPNGNDSWSGTLAAPNGAGNDGPFRTLGRARDAVRALKSQGAFEGPVTVALRGGKYFLKDTITFGTEDSGARDSQITYKNPGGRIAGK
;
A
#
# COMPACT_ATOMS: atom_id res chain seq x y z
N MET A 1 60.46 -8.75 -26.95
CA MET A 1 59.73 -9.44 -25.85
C MET A 1 58.26 -9.26 -26.18
N ASN A 2 57.65 -10.24 -26.85
CA ASN A 2 56.37 -10.02 -27.52
C ASN A 2 55.29 -10.86 -26.84
N LEU A 3 54.24 -10.15 -26.44
CA LEU A 3 53.22 -10.48 -25.46
C LEU A 3 52.23 -11.58 -25.89
N PHE A 4 52.55 -12.37 -26.93
CA PHE A 4 51.60 -13.30 -27.58
C PHE A 4 51.84 -14.78 -27.26
N GLU A 5 52.74 -15.12 -26.34
CA GLU A 5 53.15 -16.51 -26.03
C GLU A 5 52.89 -16.95 -24.57
N ILE A 6 51.93 -16.36 -23.85
CA ILE A 6 51.71 -16.66 -22.40
C ILE A 6 50.28 -17.12 -22.05
N ALA A 7 49.48 -17.56 -23.02
CA ALA A 7 48.12 -18.05 -22.72
C ALA A 7 47.69 -19.31 -23.49
N ARG A 8 48.66 -20.04 -24.06
CA ARG A 8 48.49 -21.47 -24.27
C ARG A 8 49.20 -22.13 -23.10
N ILE A 9 48.52 -23.01 -22.36
CA ILE A 9 48.97 -23.67 -21.11
C ILE A 9 48.49 -22.92 -19.86
N TYR A 10 47.21 -23.05 -19.54
CA TYR A 10 46.69 -23.51 -18.23
C TYR A 10 45.25 -23.95 -18.45
N ALA A 11 45.11 -25.07 -19.16
CA ALA A 11 43.95 -25.93 -18.95
C ALA A 11 44.15 -26.61 -17.58
N VAL A 12 43.02 -26.87 -16.90
CA VAL A 12 42.84 -27.77 -15.74
C VAL A 12 42.87 -27.09 -14.34
N LEU A 13 41.86 -27.49 -13.54
CA LEU A 13 41.47 -27.09 -12.17
C LEU A 13 40.72 -25.75 -12.09
N GLY A 14 39.44 -25.65 -11.74
CA GLY A 14 38.58 -26.54 -10.97
C GLY A 14 37.84 -25.66 -9.96
N LEU A 15 36.50 -25.63 -10.07
CA LEU A 15 35.54 -25.13 -9.07
C LEU A 15 35.37 -23.59 -8.92
N PHE A 16 34.46 -23.05 -9.73
CA PHE A 16 33.71 -21.82 -9.40
C PHE A 16 32.62 -22.17 -8.38
N LEU A 17 32.75 -21.76 -7.12
CA LEU A 17 31.62 -21.69 -6.18
C LEU A 17 31.85 -20.56 -5.16
N SER A 18 31.53 -19.33 -5.56
CA SER A 18 31.40 -18.19 -4.66
C SER A 18 29.93 -17.80 -4.57
N VAL A 19 29.13 -18.52 -3.81
CA VAL A 19 27.83 -18.02 -3.33
C VAL A 19 27.54 -18.65 -1.96
N TRP A 20 27.84 -17.93 -0.88
CA TRP A 20 27.26 -18.18 0.44
C TRP A 20 26.88 -16.84 1.06
N GLY A 21 25.61 -16.72 1.47
CA GLY A 21 25.07 -15.51 2.09
C GLY A 21 23.85 -14.93 1.38
N GLY A 22 22.99 -15.75 0.77
CA GLY A 22 21.63 -15.30 0.46
C GLY A 22 20.87 -15.08 1.76
N GLU A 23 20.80 -13.83 2.22
CA GLU A 23 19.84 -13.45 3.26
C GLU A 23 18.45 -13.84 2.78
N VAL A 24 17.86 -14.85 3.41
CA VAL A 24 16.43 -15.09 3.28
C VAL A 24 15.75 -13.92 3.99
N ARG A 25 15.50 -12.84 3.26
CA ARG A 25 14.64 -11.75 3.74
C ARG A 25 13.26 -12.36 3.93
N SER A 26 12.94 -12.66 5.18
CA SER A 26 11.58 -13.01 5.56
C SER A 26 10.71 -11.81 5.17
N ALA A 27 9.99 -11.93 4.07
CA ALA A 27 8.92 -11.01 3.73
C ALA A 27 7.84 -11.24 4.78
N GLY A 28 7.92 -10.53 5.90
CA GLY A 28 6.79 -10.34 6.79
C GLY A 28 5.59 -9.86 5.96
N PRO A 29 4.34 -10.13 6.40
CA PRO A 29 3.16 -9.80 5.60
C PRO A 29 3.22 -8.32 5.23
N THR A 30 3.48 -8.03 3.96
CA THR A 30 3.41 -6.67 3.43
C THR A 30 1.97 -6.26 3.64
N ALA A 31 1.72 -5.40 4.63
CA ALA A 31 0.39 -4.84 4.83
C ALA A 31 -0.07 -4.33 3.48
N ALA A 32 -1.09 -4.95 2.91
CA ALA A 32 -1.53 -4.65 1.55
C ALA A 32 -1.72 -3.13 1.44
N SER A 33 -0.95 -2.50 0.55
CA SER A 33 -0.98 -1.04 0.39
C SER A 33 -2.38 -0.63 -0.04
N ALA A 34 -2.97 0.34 0.68
CA ALA A 34 -4.26 0.92 0.35
C ALA A 34 -4.08 2.27 -0.36
N ASN A 35 -5.04 2.66 -1.19
CA ASN A 35 -5.04 3.97 -1.85
C ASN A 35 -5.32 5.09 -0.83
N PHE A 36 -6.22 4.82 0.12
CA PHE A 36 -6.55 5.74 1.19
C PHE A 36 -6.67 5.02 2.54
N TYR A 37 -6.42 5.76 3.61
CA TYR A 37 -6.53 5.32 4.99
C TYR A 37 -7.48 6.23 5.76
N VAL A 38 -8.24 5.64 6.67
CA VAL A 38 -9.12 6.34 7.60
C VAL A 38 -8.76 5.91 9.01
N ALA A 39 -8.59 6.86 9.92
CA ALA A 39 -8.25 6.60 11.31
C ALA A 39 -8.90 7.62 12.26
N PRO A 40 -9.25 7.24 13.50
CA PRO A 40 -9.81 8.17 14.49
C PRO A 40 -8.87 9.34 14.85
N ASN A 41 -7.56 9.12 14.76
CA ASN A 41 -6.52 10.13 14.96
C ASN A 41 -6.11 10.84 13.64
N GLY A 42 -6.91 10.71 12.59
CA GLY A 42 -6.69 11.34 11.29
C GLY A 42 -7.14 12.81 11.24
N ASN A 43 -6.95 13.41 10.06
CA ASN A 43 -7.41 14.75 9.74
C ASN A 43 -7.94 14.80 8.29
N ASP A 44 -9.11 15.38 8.07
CA ASP A 44 -9.75 15.43 6.74
C ASP A 44 -9.08 16.43 5.76
N SER A 45 -8.18 17.27 6.27
CA SER A 45 -7.32 18.14 5.46
C SER A 45 -6.06 17.45 4.95
N TRP A 46 -5.73 16.24 5.41
CA TRP A 46 -4.57 15.48 4.94
C TRP A 46 -4.83 14.79 3.60
N SER A 47 -3.80 14.18 3.01
CA SER A 47 -3.92 13.46 1.74
C SER A 47 -4.69 12.14 1.86
N GLY A 48 -4.69 11.55 3.06
CA GLY A 48 -5.26 10.23 3.32
C GLY A 48 -4.42 9.07 2.78
N THR A 49 -3.26 9.33 2.18
CA THR A 49 -2.43 8.30 1.52
C THR A 49 -1.46 7.59 2.47
N LEU A 50 -1.24 8.15 3.67
CA LEU A 50 -0.37 7.59 4.69
C LEU A 50 -1.19 6.84 5.75
N ALA A 51 -0.70 5.66 6.13
CA ALA A 51 -1.35 4.80 7.13
C ALA A 51 -1.34 5.38 8.56
N ALA A 52 -0.43 6.32 8.82
CA ALA A 52 -0.26 7.03 10.09
C ALA A 52 0.14 8.48 9.82
N PRO A 53 -0.09 9.40 10.77
CA PRO A 53 0.43 10.76 10.68
C PRO A 53 1.95 10.75 10.45
N ASN A 54 2.43 11.61 9.57
CA ASN A 54 3.86 11.78 9.36
C ASN A 54 4.52 12.52 10.54
N GLY A 55 5.85 12.51 10.61
CA GLY A 55 6.59 13.14 11.72
C GLY A 55 6.39 14.66 11.82
N ALA A 56 5.97 15.31 10.73
CA ALA A 56 5.67 16.74 10.69
C ALA A 56 4.22 17.07 11.13
N GLY A 57 3.35 16.07 11.28
CA GLY A 57 1.94 16.26 11.63
C GLY A 57 1.10 16.98 10.56
N ASN A 58 1.58 17.05 9.32
CA ASN A 58 0.91 17.76 8.22
C ASN A 58 0.33 16.83 7.14
N ASP A 59 0.54 15.51 7.27
CA ASP A 59 -0.09 14.51 6.43
C ASP A 59 -0.34 13.21 7.20
N GLY A 60 -1.24 12.36 6.71
CA GLY A 60 -1.72 11.19 7.42
C GLY A 60 -3.04 10.65 6.87
N PRO A 61 -3.73 9.79 7.63
CA PRO A 61 -5.03 9.24 7.26
C PRO A 61 -6.16 10.29 7.38
N PHE A 62 -7.24 10.11 6.63
CA PHE A 62 -8.46 10.88 6.84
C PHE A 62 -9.07 10.57 8.21
N ARG A 63 -9.83 11.53 8.77
CA ARG A 63 -10.57 11.31 10.01
C ARG A 63 -11.91 10.64 9.75
N THR A 64 -12.56 10.99 8.64
CA THR A 64 -13.93 10.59 8.36
C THR A 64 -14.06 9.69 7.13
N LEU A 65 -15.05 8.80 7.18
CA LEU A 65 -15.44 7.96 6.05
C LEU A 65 -16.02 8.79 4.90
N GLY A 66 -16.72 9.90 5.21
CA GLY A 66 -17.24 10.82 4.20
C GLY A 66 -16.12 11.43 3.36
N ARG A 67 -15.07 11.93 4.02
CA ARG A 67 -13.89 12.48 3.31
C ARG A 67 -13.19 11.45 2.42
N ALA A 68 -13.11 10.20 2.89
CA ALA A 68 -12.53 9.11 2.11
C ALA A 68 -13.36 8.80 0.86
N ARG A 69 -14.69 8.74 1.00
CA ARG A 69 -15.61 8.61 -0.15
C ARG A 69 -15.40 9.73 -1.16
N ASP A 70 -15.33 10.97 -0.69
CA ASP A 70 -15.12 12.13 -1.57
C ASP A 70 -13.74 12.08 -2.28
N ALA A 71 -12.71 11.54 -1.62
CA ALA A 71 -11.41 11.29 -2.24
C ALA A 71 -11.48 10.22 -3.35
N VAL A 72 -12.24 9.14 -3.14
CA VAL A 72 -12.46 8.11 -4.17
C VAL A 72 -13.19 8.70 -5.38
N ARG A 73 -14.21 9.55 -5.16
CA ARG A 73 -14.92 10.25 -6.24
C ARG A 73 -14.00 11.18 -7.02
N ALA A 74 -13.14 11.94 -6.33
CA ALA A 74 -12.15 12.79 -6.96
C ALA A 74 -11.17 11.97 -7.82
N LEU A 75 -10.66 10.86 -7.29
CA LEU A 75 -9.77 9.94 -8.00
C LEU A 75 -10.42 9.39 -9.29
N LYS A 76 -11.71 9.04 -9.23
CA LYS A 76 -12.49 8.64 -10.41
C LYS A 76 -12.63 9.77 -11.43
N SER A 77 -12.97 10.98 -10.99
CA SER A 77 -13.16 12.13 -11.89
C SER A 77 -11.88 12.54 -12.62
N GLN A 78 -10.71 12.22 -12.05
CA GLN A 78 -9.40 12.51 -12.63
C GLN A 78 -8.92 11.43 -13.60
N GLY A 79 -9.70 10.36 -13.82
CA GLY A 79 -9.29 9.24 -14.68
C GLY A 79 -8.23 8.32 -14.08
N ALA A 80 -7.79 8.56 -12.84
CA ALA A 80 -6.78 7.75 -12.14
C ALA A 80 -7.34 6.43 -11.57
N PHE A 81 -8.46 5.96 -12.11
CA PHE A 81 -9.16 4.74 -11.69
C PHE A 81 -8.73 3.57 -12.59
N GLU A 82 -7.46 3.18 -12.49
CA GLU A 82 -6.82 2.16 -13.34
C GLU A 82 -6.93 0.73 -12.77
N GLY A 83 -7.59 0.57 -11.62
CA GLY A 83 -7.70 -0.70 -10.92
C GLY A 83 -8.55 -0.64 -9.66
N PRO A 84 -8.58 -1.72 -8.85
CA PRO A 84 -9.34 -1.75 -7.62
C PRO A 84 -8.83 -0.70 -6.63
N VAL A 85 -9.76 0.01 -6.00
CA VAL A 85 -9.47 1.02 -4.99
C VAL A 85 -9.75 0.43 -3.61
N THR A 86 -8.74 0.47 -2.74
CA THR A 86 -8.88 0.06 -1.34
C THR A 86 -8.82 1.27 -0.42
N VAL A 87 -9.84 1.40 0.44
CA VAL A 87 -9.87 2.31 1.59
C VAL A 87 -9.70 1.47 2.85
N ALA A 88 -8.59 1.67 3.56
CA ALA A 88 -8.27 0.93 4.77
C ALA A 88 -8.73 1.68 6.03
N LEU A 89 -9.60 1.03 6.80
CA LEU A 89 -10.10 1.53 8.08
C LEU A 89 -9.19 1.04 9.20
N ARG A 90 -8.55 1.95 9.93
CA ARG A 90 -7.78 1.61 11.13
C ARG A 90 -8.72 1.20 12.27
N GLY A 91 -8.18 0.50 13.26
CA GLY A 91 -8.96 0.13 14.44
C GLY A 91 -9.47 1.37 15.19
N GLY A 92 -10.72 1.33 15.63
CA GLY A 92 -11.33 2.41 16.41
C GLY A 92 -12.82 2.56 16.18
N LYS A 93 -13.41 3.58 16.82
CA LYS A 93 -14.81 3.96 16.67
C LYS A 93 -14.90 5.18 15.75
N TYR A 94 -15.79 5.12 14.76
CA TYR A 94 -16.04 6.20 13.82
C TYR A 94 -17.44 6.74 14.06
N PHE A 95 -17.52 7.95 14.61
CA PHE A 95 -18.79 8.61 14.86
C PHE A 95 -19.26 9.32 13.59
N LEU A 96 -20.47 9.02 13.17
CA LEU A 96 -21.12 9.68 12.04
C LEU A 96 -21.97 10.82 12.57
N LYS A 97 -21.66 12.05 12.14
CA LYS A 97 -22.52 13.21 12.40
C LYS A 97 -23.83 13.14 11.61
N ASP A 98 -23.76 12.56 10.41
CA ASP A 98 -24.82 12.43 9.43
C ASP A 98 -24.67 11.08 8.71
N THR A 99 -25.75 10.59 8.09
CA THR A 99 -25.70 9.38 7.27
C THR A 99 -24.73 9.56 6.09
N ILE A 100 -23.88 8.56 5.86
CA ILE A 100 -23.04 8.49 4.66
C ILE A 100 -23.81 7.77 3.57
N THR A 101 -24.21 8.52 2.55
CA THR A 101 -24.89 7.97 1.36
C THR A 101 -23.86 7.55 0.32
N PHE A 102 -24.02 6.33 -0.21
CA PHE A 102 -23.26 5.84 -1.36
C PHE A 102 -24.17 5.87 -2.59
N GLY A 103 -23.69 6.50 -3.66
CA GLY A 103 -24.39 6.66 -4.92
C GLY A 103 -23.73 5.89 -6.06
N THR A 104 -24.23 6.10 -7.28
CA THR A 104 -23.66 5.53 -8.51
C THR A 104 -22.18 5.90 -8.70
N GLU A 105 -21.79 7.09 -8.26
CA GLU A 105 -20.42 7.58 -8.29
C GLU A 105 -19.44 6.78 -7.42
N ASP A 106 -19.94 6.06 -6.40
CA ASP A 106 -19.13 5.25 -5.50
C ASP A 106 -19.03 3.78 -5.92
N SER A 107 -19.68 3.43 -7.04
CA SER A 107 -19.63 2.08 -7.59
C SER A 107 -18.32 1.84 -8.33
N GLY A 108 -17.74 0.66 -8.12
CA GLY A 108 -16.64 0.14 -8.93
C GLY A 108 -17.15 -0.61 -10.16
N ALA A 109 -16.26 -0.88 -11.11
CA ALA A 109 -16.51 -1.84 -12.18
C ALA A 109 -16.11 -3.26 -11.74
N ARG A 110 -16.46 -4.28 -12.53
CA ARG A 110 -16.11 -5.68 -12.24
C ARG A 110 -14.61 -5.86 -11.96
N ASP A 111 -13.78 -5.19 -12.75
CA ASP A 111 -12.32 -5.27 -12.67
C ASP A 111 -11.70 -4.09 -11.89
N SER A 112 -12.52 -3.24 -11.29
CA SER A 112 -12.08 -2.06 -10.54
C SER A 112 -13.03 -1.81 -9.37
N GLN A 113 -13.04 -2.77 -8.44
CA GLN A 113 -13.88 -2.72 -7.25
C GLN A 113 -13.41 -1.64 -6.27
N ILE A 114 -14.35 -1.02 -5.57
CA ILE A 114 -14.06 -0.10 -4.48
C ILE A 114 -14.34 -0.83 -3.17
N THR A 115 -13.30 -1.03 -2.37
CA THR A 115 -13.37 -1.82 -1.13
C THR A 115 -13.03 -0.97 0.08
N TYR A 116 -13.96 -0.91 1.04
CA TYR A 116 -13.73 -0.36 2.37
C TYR A 116 -13.51 -1.52 3.34
N LYS A 117 -12.31 -1.65 3.92
CA LYS A 117 -11.99 -2.79 4.80
C LYS A 117 -11.10 -2.42 5.97
N ASN A 118 -11.23 -3.15 7.08
CA ASN A 118 -10.22 -3.17 8.12
C ASN A 118 -9.22 -4.31 7.84
N PRO A 119 -7.94 -4.03 7.54
CA PRO A 119 -6.96 -5.07 7.21
C PRO A 119 -6.52 -5.93 8.41
N GLY A 120 -6.87 -5.58 9.65
CA GLY A 120 -6.48 -6.28 10.89
C GLY A 120 -7.62 -7.04 11.55
N GLY A 121 -8.41 -7.78 10.78
CA GLY A 121 -9.65 -8.45 11.20
C GLY A 121 -9.53 -9.33 12.44
N ARG A 122 -9.75 -8.74 13.62
CA ARG A 122 -10.24 -9.41 14.82
C ARG A 122 -11.27 -8.49 15.47
N ILE A 123 -12.55 -8.78 15.25
CA ILE A 123 -13.58 -8.31 16.17
C ILE A 123 -13.39 -9.15 17.44
N ALA A 124 -12.76 -8.58 18.47
CA ALA A 124 -12.71 -9.24 19.77
C ALA A 124 -14.16 -9.36 20.26
N GLY A 125 -14.66 -10.60 20.29
CA GLY A 125 -15.97 -10.95 20.82
C GLY A 125 -16.09 -10.51 22.28
N LYS A 126 -17.33 -10.16 22.64
CA LYS A 126 -17.77 -9.66 23.94
C LYS A 126 -17.31 -10.52 25.12
#